data_AF-A0A1V2V2E3-F1
#
_entry.id   AF-A0A1V2V2E3-F1
#
_cell.length_a   1.000
_cell.length_b   1.000
_cell.length_c   1.000
_cell.angle_alpha   90.00
_cell.angle_beta   90.00
_cell.angle_gamma   90.00
#
_symmetry.space_group_name_H-M   'P 1'
#
loop_
_entity.id
_entity.type
_entity.pdbx_description
1 polymer ?
#
loop_
_entity_poly.entity_id
_entity_poly.type
_entity_poly.pdbx_seq_one_letter_code
_entity_poly.pdbx_strand_id
1 'polypeptide(L)'
;MSILGFAIFFIFVYGIGYFVVKAGWKLSYLAPIWFLSFFIITLFVLVILFPKDWTNAHFFTIDGPNHLALLYLLISSSLSSLITFILVLVVWAIRHDVF
;
A
#
# COMPACT_ATOMS: atom_id res chain seq x y z
N MET A 1 -11.98 -11.09 -7.32
CA MET A 1 -11.79 -11.19 -5.85
C MET A 1 -13.05 -11.83 -5.28
N SER A 2 -12.94 -12.90 -4.50
CA SER A 2 -14.12 -13.46 -3.82
C SER A 2 -14.57 -12.52 -2.69
N ILE A 3 -15.87 -12.49 -2.38
CA ILE A 3 -16.43 -11.74 -1.24
C ILE A 3 -15.70 -12.08 0.06
N LEU A 4 -15.31 -13.35 0.22
CA LEU A 4 -14.55 -13.84 1.36
C LEU A 4 -13.20 -13.12 1.52
N GLY A 5 -12.44 -13.00 0.42
CA GLY A 5 -11.13 -12.33 0.46
C GLY A 5 -11.25 -10.84 0.81
N PHE A 6 -12.32 -10.20 0.34
CA PHE A 6 -12.61 -8.81 0.67
C PHE A 6 -12.97 -8.63 2.16
N ALA A 7 -13.80 -9.52 2.72
CA ALA A 7 -14.16 -9.49 4.13
C ALA A 7 -12.93 -9.72 5.04
N ILE A 8 -12.08 -10.69 4.70
CA ILE A 8 -10.84 -10.96 5.43
C ILE A 8 -9.93 -9.72 5.44
N PHE A 9 -9.76 -9.07 4.29
CA PHE A 9 -8.99 -7.83 4.18
C PHE A 9 -9.51 -6.74 5.14
N PHE A 10 -10.82 -6.50 5.17
CA PHE A 10 -11.42 -5.51 6.07
C PHE A 10 -11.24 -5.86 7.55
N ILE A 11 -11.39 -7.14 7.93
CA ILE A 11 -11.16 -7.59 9.31
C ILE A 11 -9.72 -7.30 9.74
N PHE A 12 -8.74 -7.59 8.89
CA PHE A 12 -7.33 -7.32 9.18
C PHE A 12 -7.07 -5.82 9.35
N VAL A 13 -7.55 -4.99 8.42
CA VAL A 13 -7.36 -3.54 8.48
C VAL A 13 -8.04 -2.96 9.71
N TYR A 14 -9.24 -3.45 10.07
CA TYR A 14 -9.95 -3.05 11.28
C TYR A 14 -9.17 -3.41 12.55
N GLY A 15 -8.65 -4.63 12.63
CA GLY A 15 -7.80 -5.06 13.74
C GLY A 15 -6.57 -4.17 13.92
N ILE A 16 -5.85 -3.89 12.83
CA ILE A 16 -4.69 -2.97 12.84
C ILE A 16 -5.12 -1.57 13.29
N GLY A 17 -6.23 -1.06 12.75
CA GLY A 17 -6.77 0.24 13.12
C GLY A 17 -7.08 0.35 14.61
N TYR A 18 -7.69 -0.68 15.19
CA TYR A 18 -7.97 -0.75 16.63
C TYR A 18 -6.68 -0.72 17.46
N PHE A 19 -5.65 -1.50 17.09
CA PHE A 19 -4.35 -1.49 17.76
C PHE A 19 -3.68 -0.11 17.71
N VAL A 20 -3.73 0.55 16.55
CA VAL A 20 -3.18 1.90 16.36
C VAL A 20 -3.88 2.92 17.26
N VAL A 21 -5.22 2.87 17.34
CA VAL A 21 -5.99 3.75 18.22
C VAL A 21 -5.64 3.49 19.68
N LYS A 22 -5.62 2.22 20.10
CA LYS A 22 -5.28 1.83 21.47
C LYS A 22 -3.86 2.22 21.87
N ALA A 23 -2.91 2.13 20.93
CA ALA A 23 -1.52 2.52 21.15
C ALA A 23 -1.31 4.05 21.12
N GLY A 24 -2.34 4.85 20.79
CA GLY A 24 -2.26 6.31 20.75
C GLY A 24 -1.37 6.86 19.63
N TRP A 25 -1.11 6.08 18.58
CA TRP A 25 -0.19 6.48 17.51
C TRP A 25 -0.74 7.66 16.70
N LYS A 26 0.08 8.66 16.42
CA LYS A 26 -0.35 9.76 15.54
C LYS A 26 -0.45 9.28 14.08
N LEU A 27 -1.56 9.61 13.42
CA LEU A 27 -1.79 9.30 12.00
C LEU A 27 -0.70 9.88 11.10
N SER A 28 -0.13 11.03 11.47
CA SER A 28 0.97 11.69 10.76
C SER A 28 2.24 10.84 10.66
N TYR A 29 2.47 9.93 11.61
CA TYR A 29 3.61 9.01 11.59
C TYR A 29 3.25 7.66 10.99
N LEU A 30 2.03 7.19 11.24
CA LEU A 30 1.56 5.90 10.74
C LEU A 30 1.40 5.90 9.21
N ALA A 31 0.80 6.94 8.64
CA ALA A 31 0.52 7.02 7.21
C ALA A 31 1.79 6.86 6.34
N PRO A 32 2.90 7.61 6.58
CA PRO A 32 4.11 7.43 5.77
C PRO A 32 4.77 6.06 5.98
N ILE A 33 4.76 5.51 7.20
CA ILE A 33 5.30 4.17 7.47
C ILE A 33 4.52 3.11 6.71
N TRP A 34 3.18 3.20 6.76
CA TRP A 34 2.30 2.26 6.09
C TRP A 34 2.44 2.36 4.57
N PHE A 35 2.48 3.58 4.04
CA PHE A 35 2.72 3.84 2.63
C PHE A 35 4.04 3.21 2.17
N LEU A 36 5.15 3.52 2.83
CA LEU A 36 6.47 3.00 2.47
C LEU A 36 6.53 1.47 2.56
N SER A 37 5.95 0.90 3.62
CA SER A 37 5.90 -0.56 3.80
C SER A 37 5.18 -1.23 2.64
N PHE A 38 3.97 -0.78 2.31
CA PHE A 38 3.19 -1.36 1.20
C PHE A 38 3.79 -1.05 -0.16
N PHE A 39 4.43 0.11 -0.34
CA PHE A 39 5.14 0.45 -1.56
C PHE A 39 6.28 -0.54 -1.82
N ILE A 40 7.13 -0.81 -0.82
CA ILE A 40 8.23 -1.77 -0.91
C ILE A 40 7.70 -3.19 -1.13
N ILE A 41 6.66 -3.60 -0.39
CA ILE A 41 6.03 -4.92 -0.56
C ILE A 41 5.48 -5.07 -2.00
N THR A 42 4.83 -4.05 -2.53
CA THR A 42 4.26 -4.09 -3.89
C THR A 42 5.36 -4.20 -4.94
N LEU A 43 6.44 -3.43 -4.79
CA LEU A 43 7.61 -3.58 -5.66
C LEU A 43 8.19 -4.98 -5.59
N PHE A 44 8.36 -5.53 -4.38
CA PHE A 44 8.90 -6.88 -4.19
C PHE A 44 8.00 -7.96 -4.83
N VAL A 45 6.68 -7.83 -4.69
CA VAL A 45 5.72 -8.73 -5.36
C VAL A 45 5.83 -8.61 -6.87
N LEU A 46 5.95 -7.40 -7.42
CA LEU A 46 6.13 -7.20 -8.86
C LEU A 46 7.44 -7.83 -9.37
N VAL A 47 8.53 -7.73 -8.61
CA VAL A 47 9.82 -8.37 -8.93
C VAL A 47 9.66 -9.89 -9.04
N ILE A 48 8.94 -10.51 -8.10
CA ILE A 48 8.74 -11.96 -8.06
C ILE A 48 7.81 -12.43 -9.20
N LEU A 49 6.73 -11.68 -9.46
CA LEU A 49 5.75 -12.07 -10.48
C LEU A 49 6.24 -11.81 -11.90
N PHE A 50 7.04 -10.77 -12.11
CA PHE A 50 7.48 -10.30 -13.43
C PHE A 50 9.01 -10.11 -13.49
N PRO A 51 9.82 -11.16 -13.26
CA PRO A 51 11.27 -11.03 -13.14
C PRO A 51 11.94 -10.57 -14.45
N LYS A 52 11.41 -11.00 -15.61
CA LYS A 52 11.93 -10.59 -16.93
C LYS A 52 11.68 -9.12 -17.22
N ASP A 53 10.51 -8.62 -16.83
CA ASP A 53 10.14 -7.23 -17.05
C ASP A 53 10.89 -6.32 -16.07
N TRP A 54 11.12 -6.79 -14.84
CA TRP A 54 11.95 -6.10 -13.85
C TRP A 54 13.39 -5.90 -14.33
N THR A 55 14.02 -6.92 -14.92
CA THR A 55 15.37 -6.80 -15.48
C THR A 55 15.46 -5.79 -16.61
N ASN A 56 14.35 -5.50 -17.28
CA ASN A 56 14.26 -4.50 -18.34
C ASN A 56 13.78 -3.13 -17.82
N ALA A 57 13.39 -3.00 -16.55
CA ALA A 57 12.80 -1.79 -15.96
C ALA A 57 13.87 -0.83 -15.40
N HIS A 58 14.88 -0.49 -16.21
CA HIS A 58 15.84 0.55 -15.86
C HIS A 58 15.19 1.93 -15.93
N PHE A 59 15.28 2.73 -14.86
CA PHE A 59 14.61 4.03 -14.76
C PHE A 59 14.98 5.04 -15.84
N PHE A 60 16.27 5.08 -16.19
CA PHE A 60 16.80 5.95 -17.22
C PHE A 60 17.46 5.08 -18.28
N THR A 61 16.96 5.15 -19.51
CA THR A 61 17.61 4.58 -20.69
C THR A 61 18.12 5.72 -21.57
N ILE A 62 18.90 5.36 -22.60
CA ILE A 62 19.45 6.32 -23.57
C ILE A 62 18.33 7.13 -24.25
N ASP A 63 17.15 6.53 -24.39
CA ASP A 63 16.00 7.11 -25.09
C ASP A 63 14.99 7.82 -24.16
N GLY A 64 15.27 7.90 -22.85
CA GLY A 64 14.41 8.58 -21.87
C GLY A 64 13.91 7.68 -20.73
N PRO A 65 12.84 8.08 -20.03
CA PRO A 65 12.31 7.30 -18.92
C PRO A 65 11.59 6.05 -19.42
N ASN A 66 11.90 4.91 -18.81
CA ASN A 66 11.37 3.64 -19.22
C ASN A 66 9.92 3.46 -18.77
N HIS A 67 9.04 3.17 -19.73
CA HIS A 67 7.62 2.95 -19.47
C HIS A 67 7.34 1.83 -18.46
N LEU A 68 8.16 0.76 -18.42
CA LEU A 68 8.00 -0.32 -17.45
C LEU A 68 8.33 0.15 -16.03
N ALA A 69 9.41 0.92 -15.86
CA ALA A 69 9.78 1.49 -14.57
C ALA A 69 8.71 2.48 -14.07
N LEU A 70 8.19 3.33 -14.96
CA LEU A 70 7.10 4.24 -14.65
C LEU A 70 5.80 3.51 -14.28
N LEU A 71 5.48 2.40 -14.98
CA LEU A 71 4.31 1.59 -14.67
C LEU A 71 4.43 0.93 -13.29
N TYR A 72 5.60 0.38 -12.94
CA TYR A 72 5.83 -0.22 -11.63
C TYR A 72 5.81 0.79 -10.49
N LEU A 73 6.33 1.99 -10.72
CA LEU A 73 6.12 3.12 -9.83
C LEU A 73 4.64 3.43 -9.66
N LEU A 74 3.91 3.61 -10.75
CA LEU A 74 2.51 4.00 -10.71
C LEU A 74 1.67 2.96 -9.97
N ILE A 75 1.86 1.67 -10.26
CA ILE A 75 1.15 0.57 -9.59
C ILE A 75 1.49 0.56 -8.10
N SER A 76 2.78 0.59 -7.75
CA SER A 76 3.21 0.53 -6.35
C SER A 76 2.74 1.75 -5.56
N SER A 77 2.83 2.95 -6.12
CA SER A 77 2.33 4.18 -5.52
C SER A 77 0.82 4.17 -5.37
N SER A 78 0.07 3.77 -6.41
CA SER A 78 -1.40 3.76 -6.36
C SER A 78 -1.91 2.76 -5.32
N LEU A 79 -1.33 1.56 -5.29
CA LEU A 79 -1.75 0.50 -4.36
C LEU A 79 -1.43 0.88 -2.90
N SER A 80 -0.22 1.38 -2.65
CA SER A 80 0.21 1.82 -1.32
C SER A 80 -0.59 3.04 -0.84
N SER A 81 -0.88 4.01 -1.72
CA SER A 81 -1.76 5.14 -1.40
C SER A 81 -3.16 4.67 -1.03
N LEU A 82 -3.75 3.77 -1.80
CA LEU A 82 -5.11 3.26 -1.55
C LEU A 82 -5.18 2.51 -0.21
N ILE A 83 -4.24 1.62 0.06
CA ILE A 83 -4.19 0.87 1.32
C ILE A 83 -3.97 1.80 2.52
N THR A 84 -3.07 2.78 2.38
CA THR A 84 -2.81 3.78 3.43
C THR A 84 -4.03 4.63 3.71
N PHE A 85 -4.74 5.06 2.66
CA PHE A 85 -5.97 5.82 2.79
C PHE A 85 -7.05 5.04 3.53
N ILE A 86 -7.24 3.75 3.20
CA ILE A 86 -8.20 2.89 3.92
C ILE A 86 -7.82 2.77 5.39
N LEU A 87 -6.54 2.55 5.73
CA LEU A 87 -6.12 2.50 7.13
C LEU A 87 -6.41 3.81 7.87
N VAL A 88 -6.08 4.95 7.26
CA VAL A 88 -6.32 6.27 7.85
C VAL A 88 -7.82 6.46 8.10
N LEU A 89 -8.67 6.11 7.14
CA LEU A 89 -10.12 6.16 7.28
C LEU A 89 -10.63 5.27 8.42
N VAL A 90 -10.14 4.03 8.52
CA VAL A 90 -10.52 3.10 9.59
C VAL A 90 -10.11 3.64 10.95
N VAL A 91 -8.88 4.09 11.10
CA VAL A 91 -8.38 4.66 12.36
C VAL A 91 -9.15 5.92 12.74
N TRP A 92 -9.48 6.77 11.77
CA TRP A 92 -10.30 7.95 11.99
C TRP A 92 -11.72 7.56 12.45
N ALA A 93 -12.36 6.62 11.76
CA ALA A 93 -13.70 6.16 12.09
C ALA A 93 -13.79 5.52 13.48
N ILE A 94 -12.79 4.74 13.89
CA ILE A 94 -12.71 4.17 15.24
C ILE A 94 -12.55 5.27 16.30
N ARG A 95 -11.77 6.33 16.03
CA ARG A 95 -11.58 7.44 17.00
C ARG A 95 -12.83 8.30 17.20
N HIS A 96 -13.71 8.31 16.21
CA HIS A 96 -14.92 9.12 16.20
C HIS A 96 -16.17 8.29 16.43
N ASP A 97 -16.03 7.01 16.86
CA ASP A 97 -17.13 6.10 17.15
C ASP A 97 -18.20 6.05 16.03
N VAL A 98 -17.73 6.01 14.78
CA VAL A 98 -18.61 6.00 13.58
C VAL A 98 -19.24 4.63 13.33
N PHE A 99 -18.76 3.58 14.00
CA PHE A 99 -19.20 2.19 13.87
C PHE A 99 -19.87 1.66 15.13
#